data_AF-A0A0E2M5T8-F1
#
_entry.id   AF-A0A0E2M5T8-F1
#
_cell.length_a   1.000
_cell.length_b   1.000
_cell.length_c   1.000
_cell.angle_alpha   90.00
_cell.angle_beta   90.00
_cell.angle_gamma   90.00
#
_symmetry.space_group_name_H-M   'P 1'
#
loop_
_entity.id
_entity.type
_entity.pdbx_description
1 polymer ?
#
loop_
_entity_poly.entity_id
_entity_poly.type
_entity_poly.pdbx_seq_one_letter_code
_entity_poly.pdbx_strand_id
1 'polypeptide(L)' 'MKRLIKKESFEMLSSNQSTEATDDLIGEIIKLGDSEENLVSLFRTLNFTRFQLRMIVESSDITSEVGKKCVRVALCH' A
#
# COMPACT_ATOMS: atom_id res chain seq x y z
N MET A 1 -5.79 12.90 -5.33
CA MET A 1 -5.68 11.45 -5.00
C MET A 1 -5.91 11.28 -3.52
N LYS A 2 -6.93 10.49 -3.16
CA LYS A 2 -7.09 10.02 -1.78
C LYS A 2 -5.87 9.17 -1.43
N ARG A 3 -5.44 9.19 -0.17
CA ARG A 3 -4.24 8.47 0.28
C ARG A 3 -4.66 7.51 1.38
N LEU A 4 -4.90 6.25 1.02
CA LEU A 4 -5.17 5.19 1.99
C LEU A 4 -4.02 5.03 2.99
N ILE A 5 -2.80 5.37 2.58
CA ILE A 5 -1.63 5.35 3.47
C ILE A 5 -1.68 6.31 4.66
N LYS A 6 -2.59 7.29 4.65
CA LYS A 6 -2.75 8.25 5.76
C LYS A 6 -3.79 7.76 6.77
N LYS A 7 -4.36 6.58 6.56
CA LYS A 7 -5.37 6.00 7.44
C LYS A 7 -4.70 5.25 8.56
N GLU A 8 -5.36 5.27 9.71
CA GLU A 8 -4.88 4.60 10.93
C GLU A 8 -4.67 3.11 10.71
N SER A 9 -5.57 2.46 9.95
CA SER A 9 -5.46 1.08 9.48
C SER A 9 -4.10 0.79 8.81
N PHE A 10 -3.64 1.69 7.94
CA PHE A 10 -2.38 1.53 7.21
C PHE A 10 -1.16 1.75 8.11
N GLU A 11 -1.21 2.76 8.99
CA GLU A 11 -0.16 3.02 9.98
C GLU A 11 -0.04 1.85 10.98
N MET A 12 -1.18 1.32 11.45
CA MET A 12 -1.24 0.11 12.26
C MET A 12 -0.64 -1.07 11.50
N LEU A 13 -1.04 -1.31 10.26
CA LEU A 13 -0.50 -2.41 9.45
C LEU A 13 1.03 -2.32 9.28
N SER A 14 1.55 -1.10 9.13
CA SER A 14 2.99 -0.86 8.95
C SER A 14 3.80 -1.05 10.24
N SER A 15 3.20 -0.81 11.40
CA SER A 15 3.84 -0.92 12.71
C SER A 15 3.68 -2.30 13.34
N ASN A 16 2.48 -2.87 13.22
CA ASN A 16 2.08 -4.17 13.75
C ASN A 16 1.26 -4.89 12.67
N GLN A 17 1.82 -5.97 12.10
CA GLN A 17 1.18 -6.80 11.08
C GLN A 17 0.02 -7.64 11.66
N SER A 18 -0.99 -6.98 12.22
CA SER A 18 -2.18 -7.57 12.84
C SER A 18 -3.25 -7.90 11.79
N THR A 19 -4.01 -8.95 12.05
CA THR A 19 -5.19 -9.32 11.25
C THR A 19 -6.24 -8.20 11.25
N GLU A 20 -6.45 -7.54 12.40
CA GLU A 20 -7.41 -6.42 12.53
C GLU A 20 -7.05 -5.25 11.61
N ALA A 21 -5.78 -4.82 11.62
CA ALA A 21 -5.29 -3.75 10.75
C ALA A 21 -5.42 -4.10 9.26
N THR A 22 -5.28 -5.39 8.93
CA THR A 22 -5.44 -5.90 7.56
C THR A 22 -6.90 -5.83 7.13
N ASP A 23 -7.81 -6.31 7.97
CA ASP A 23 -9.26 -6.29 7.70
C ASP A 23 -9.79 -4.86 7.55
N ASP A 24 -9.32 -3.94 8.40
CA ASP A 24 -9.68 -2.52 8.33
C ASP A 24 -9.21 -1.88 7.02
N LEU A 25 -7.96 -2.14 6.60
CA LEU A 25 -7.43 -1.63 5.33
C LEU A 25 -8.21 -2.18 4.13
N ILE A 26 -8.59 -3.46 4.17
CA ILE A 26 -9.45 -4.08 3.13
C ILE A 26 -10.80 -3.37 3.09
N GLY A 27 -11.43 -3.13 4.24
CA GLY A 27 -12.69 -2.39 4.33
C GLY A 27 -12.60 -0.99 3.72
N GLU A 28 -11.50 -0.27 3.97
CA GLU A 28 -11.26 1.04 3.37
C GLU A 28 -11.04 0.99 1.85
N ILE A 29 -10.38 -0.06 1.34
CA ILE A 29 -10.21 -0.28 -0.11
C ILE A 29 -11.56 -0.54 -0.77
N ILE A 30 -12.41 -1.39 -0.17
CA ILE A 30 -13.76 -1.67 -0.67
C ILE A 30 -14.58 -0.37 -0.70
N LYS A 31 -14.62 0.36 0.41
CA LYS A 31 -15.33 1.65 0.50
C LYS A 31 -14.81 2.68 -0.52
N LEU A 32 -13.51 2.68 -0.81
CA LEU A 32 -12.94 3.54 -1.85
C LEU A 32 -13.44 3.13 -3.24
N GLY A 33 -13.49 1.82 -3.53
CA GLY A 33 -14.02 1.28 -4.78
C GLY A 33 -15.49 1.63 -5.00
N ASP A 34 -16.29 1.57 -3.95
CA ASP A 34 -17.73 1.86 -4.03
C ASP A 34 -18.05 3.36 -4.14
N SER A 35 -17.16 4.24 -3.65
CA SER A 35 -17.43 5.69 -3.55
C SER A 35 -16.69 6.56 -4.57
N GLU A 36 -15.69 6.02 -5.29
CA GLU A 36 -14.89 6.78 -6.23
C GLU A 36 -15.40 6.60 -7.67
N GLU A 37 -16.12 7.60 -8.17
CA GLU A 37 -16.63 7.61 -9.55
C GLU A 37 -15.51 7.80 -10.59
N ASN A 38 -14.41 8.45 -10.22
CA ASN A 38 -13.29 8.67 -11.13
C ASN A 38 -12.35 7.46 -11.16
N LEU A 39 -12.54 6.59 -12.16
CA LEU A 39 -11.74 5.36 -12.34
C LEU A 39 -10.23 5.63 -12.47
N VAL A 40 -9.81 6.74 -13.07
CA VAL A 40 -8.39 7.09 -13.17
C VAL A 40 -7.82 7.45 -11.80
N SER A 41 -8.58 8.20 -10.99
CA SER A 41 -8.22 8.53 -9.61
C SER A 41 -8.17 7.28 -8.73
N LEU A 42 -9.15 6.38 -8.88
CA LEU A 42 -9.20 5.08 -8.20
C LEU A 42 -7.96 4.25 -8.54
N PHE A 43 -7.68 4.06 -9.83
CA PHE A 43 -6.52 3.28 -10.29
C PHE A 43 -5.19 3.85 -9.76
N ARG A 44 -5.01 5.18 -9.82
CA ARG A 44 -3.81 5.83 -9.26
C ARG A 44 -3.69 5.61 -7.76
N THR A 45 -4.80 5.69 -7.03
CA THR A 45 -4.82 5.49 -5.58
C THR A 45 -4.47 4.05 -5.22
N LEU A 46 -5.10 3.06 -5.87
CA LEU A 46 -4.83 1.64 -5.63
C LEU A 46 -3.39 1.24 -5.98
N ASN A 47 -2.86 1.72 -7.11
CA ASN A 47 -1.47 1.45 -7.48
C ASN A 47 -0.46 2.03 -6.49
N PHE A 48 -0.73 3.25 -6.00
CA PHE A 48 0.13 3.87 -5.01
C PHE A 48 0.08 3.12 -3.68
N THR A 49 -1.11 2.72 -3.20
CA THR A 49 -1.26 1.90 -2.00
C THR A 49 -0.53 0.57 -2.14
N ARG A 50 -0.68 -0.13 -3.28
CA ARG A 50 0.05 -1.38 -3.58
C ARG A 50 1.56 -1.21 -3.54
N PHE A 51 2.08 -0.11 -4.09
CA PHE A 51 3.51 0.18 -4.05
C PHE A 51 4.00 0.31 -2.60
N GLN A 52 3.25 0.99 -1.74
CA GLN A 52 3.61 1.18 -0.34
C GLN A 52 3.53 -0.11 0.47
N LEU A 53 2.52 -0.96 0.22
CA LEU A 53 2.43 -2.28 0.83
C LEU A 53 3.64 -3.17 0.48
N ARG A 54 4.14 -3.10 -0.77
CA ARG A 54 5.37 -3.81 -1.16
C ARG A 54 6.58 -3.34 -0.37
N MET A 55 6.72 -2.03 -0.16
CA MET A 55 7.81 -1.48 0.65
C MET A 55 7.76 -2.00 2.09
N ILE A 56 6.58 -2.11 2.69
CA ILE A 56 6.42 -2.68 4.04
C ILE A 56 6.94 -4.13 4.07
N VAL A 57 6.52 -4.96 3.12
CA VAL A 57 6.97 -6.36 3.00
C VAL A 57 8.48 -6.46 2.78
N GLU A 58 9.04 -5.64 1.90
CA GLU A 58 10.49 -5.60 1.62
C GLU A 58 11.31 -5.10 2.82
N SER A 59 10.73 -4.23 3.67
CA SER A 59 11.37 -3.69 4.87
C SER A 59 11.24 -4.59 6.10
N SER A 60 10.21 -5.43 6.16
CA SER A 60 10.14 -6.50 7.15
C SER A 60 11.15 -7.59 6.75
N ASP A 61 12.02 -8.01 7.68
CA ASP A 61 13.10 -9.00 7.50
C ASP A 61 12.62 -10.42 7.08
N ILE A 62 11.40 -10.55 6.55
CA ILE A 62 10.80 -11.78 6.01
C ILE A 62 11.49 -12.23 4.71
N THR A 63 12.34 -11.39 4.10
CA THR A 63 13.11 -11.77 2.91
C THR A 63 14.50 -12.32 3.27
N SER A 64 14.52 -13.38 4.07
CA SER A 64 15.62 -14.36 4.03
C SER A 64 15.59 -15.05 2.66
N GLU A 65 16.41 -14.53 1.75
CA GLU A 65 16.74 -15.09 0.44
C GLU A 65 15.68 -14.92 -0.68
N VAL A 66 16.18 -14.48 -1.84
CA VAL A 66 15.48 -14.30 -3.14
C VAL A 66 14.77 -12.95 -3.34
N GLY A 67 15.55 -11.96 -3.80
CA GLY A 67 14.98 -10.83 -4.53
C GLY A 67 15.89 -9.61 -4.55
N LYS A 68 16.60 -9.40 -5.67
CA LYS A 68 17.51 -8.27 -5.91
C LYS A 68 16.92 -6.93 -5.47
N LYS A 69 17.73 -6.14 -4.75
CA LYS A 69 17.56 -4.70 -4.51
C LYS A 69 16.94 -4.02 -5.74
N CYS A 70 15.66 -3.65 -5.67
CA CYS A 70 15.09 -2.72 -6.63
C CYS A 70 15.50 -1.30 -6.24
N VAL A 71 16.78 -0.98 -6.46
CA VAL A 71 17.23 0.42 -6.60
C VAL A 71 16.59 0.95 -7.87
N ARG A 72 15.39 1.52 -7.77
CA ARG A 72 14.78 2.23 -8.90
C ARG A 72 15.35 3.64 -8.94
N VAL A 73 16.43 3.76 -9.71
CA VAL A 73 16.99 4.99 -10.24
C VAL A 73 15.87 5.91 -10.73
N ALA A 74 15.75 7.09 -10.10
CA ALA A 74 15.05 8.20 -10.71
C ALA A 74 16.02 8.87 -11.70
N LEU A 75 16.09 8.34 -12.93
CA LEU A 75 16.62 9.11 -14.05
C LEU A 75 15.42 9.82 -14.66
N CYS A 76 15.23 11.08 -14.27
CA CYS A 76 14.41 12.02 -15.02
C CYS A 76 15.11 12.27 -16.36
N HIS A 77 14.37 12.18 -17.46
CA HIS A 77 14.86 12.52 -18.79
C HIS A 77 14.49 13.96 -19.14
#